data_AF-A0A3N3E5G3-F1
#
_entry.id   AF-A0A3N3E5G3-F1
#
_cell.length_a   1.000
_cell.length_b   1.000
_cell.length_c   1.000
_cell.angle_alpha   90.00
_cell.angle_beta   90.00
_cell.angle_gamma   90.00
#
_symmetry.space_group_name_H-M   'P 1'
#
loop_
_entity.id
_entity.type
_entity.pdbx_description
1 polymer ?
#
loop_
_entity_poly.entity_id
_entity_poly.type
_entity_poly.pdbx_seq_one_letter_code
_entity_poly.pdbx_strand_id
1 'polypeptide(L)' 'MELSELRQGMLVESAQGSGKVLVIDEVTQSVLIENQQSHEQFAVGVEEIVDDPQLHLGCDKYY' A
#
# COMPACT_ATOMS: atom_id res chain seq x y z
N MET A 1 -8.56 0.10 1.83
CA MET A 1 -7.86 -0.99 1.14
C MET A 1 -8.22 -2.34 1.73
N GLU A 2 -8.48 -3.33 0.89
CA GLU A 2 -8.60 -4.74 1.29
C GLU A 2 -7.27 -5.49 1.08
N LEU A 3 -7.02 -6.52 1.88
CA LEU A 3 -5.79 -7.33 1.77
C LEU A 3 -5.70 -8.04 0.40
N SER A 4 -6.84 -8.34 -0.23
CA SER A 4 -6.95 -8.90 -1.58
C SER A 4 -6.42 -7.98 -2.68
N GLU A 5 -6.34 -6.68 -2.42
CA GLU A 5 -5.84 -5.66 -3.36
C GLU A 5 -4.33 -5.47 -3.24
N LEU A 6 -3.74 -5.90 -2.12
CA LEU A 6 -2.31 -5.79 -1.86
C LEU A 6 -1.52 -6.81 -2.65
N ARG A 7 -0.37 -6.38 -3.17
CA ARG A 7 0.58 -7.24 -3.87
C ARG A 7 1.98 -6.94 -3.41
N GLN A 8 2.80 -7.97 -3.33
CA GLN A 8 4.22 -7.80 -3.08
C GLN A 8 4.82 -6.87 -4.14
N GLY A 9 5.58 -5.88 -3.68
CA GLY A 9 6.21 -4.85 -4.48
C GLY A 9 5.35 -3.62 -4.76
N MET A 10 4.09 -3.60 -4.33
CA MET A 10 3.24 -2.41 -4.36
C MET A 10 3.78 -1.32 -3.44
N LEU A 11 3.66 -0.07 -3.85
CA LEU A 11 3.89 1.08 -2.96
C LEU A 11 2.58 1.37 -2.24
N VAL A 12 2.67 1.48 -0.92
CA VAL A 12 1.55 1.76 -0.04
C VAL A 12 1.93 2.86 0.94
N GLU A 13 0.95 3.63 1.36
CA GLU A 13 1.11 4.64 2.41
C GLU A 13 0.36 4.21 3.66
N SER A 14 0.93 4.48 4.82
CA SER A 14 0.29 4.28 6.10
C SER A 14 0.54 5.46 7.03
N ALA A 15 -0.14 5.48 8.17
CA ALA A 15 0.11 6.46 9.22
C ALA A 15 1.57 6.47 9.72
N GLN A 16 2.29 5.36 9.57
CA GLN A 16 3.68 5.20 9.99
C GLN A 16 4.69 5.58 8.88
N GLY A 17 4.22 5.74 7.64
CA GLY A 17 5.01 6.17 6.51
C GLY A 17 4.68 5.42 5.21
N SER A 18 5.34 5.82 4.13
CA SER A 18 5.22 5.19 2.82
C SER A 18 6.29 4.13 2.62
N GLY A 19 5.93 2.99 2.04
CA GLY A 19 6.87 1.91 1.79
C GLY A 19 6.43 0.93 0.72
N LYS A 20 7.36 0.07 0.32
CA LYS A 20 7.11 -1.02 -0.64
C LYS A 20 6.73 -2.29 0.12
N VAL A 21 5.64 -2.93 -0.27
CA VAL A 21 5.20 -4.20 0.32
C VAL A 21 6.24 -5.28 0.04
N LEU A 22 6.77 -5.88 1.10
CA LEU A 22 7.70 -7.01 1.03
C LEU A 22 6.99 -8.34 1.26
N VAL A 23 6.08 -8.39 2.24
CA VAL A 23 5.36 -9.60 2.64
C VAL A 23 3.94 -9.21 3.03
N ILE A 24 2.99 -10.08 2.71
CA ILE A 24 1.60 -9.98 3.14
C ILE A 24 1.33 -11.14 4.11
N ASP A 25 0.91 -10.82 5.32
CA ASP A 25 0.53 -11.79 6.34
C ASP A 25 -0.99 -11.79 6.47
N GLU A 26 -1.62 -12.82 5.90
CA GLU A 26 -3.06 -13.02 5.92
C GLU A 26 -3.57 -13.46 7.30
N VAL A 27 -2.72 -14.05 8.14
CA VAL A 27 -3.09 -14.54 9.47
C VAL A 27 -3.26 -13.37 10.44
N THR A 28 -2.35 -12.41 10.38
CA THR A 28 -2.37 -11.21 11.25
C THR A 28 -3.02 -10.00 10.59
N GLN A 29 -3.46 -10.12 9.34
CA GLN A 29 -3.98 -9.01 8.52
C GLN A 29 -3.04 -7.81 8.48
N SER A 30 -1.75 -8.09 8.30
CA SER A 30 -0.70 -7.07 8.26
C SER A 30 0.21 -7.24 7.06
N VAL A 31 0.92 -6.17 6.71
CA VAL A 31 1.94 -6.15 5.66
C VAL A 31 3.25 -5.64 6.19
N LEU A 32 4.32 -6.32 5.83
CA LEU A 32 5.68 -5.81 6.02
C LEU A 32 5.99 -4.87 4.87
N ILE A 33 6.32 -3.62 5.19
CA ILE A 33 6.72 -2.63 4.19
C ILE A 33 8.13 -2.12 4.47
N GLU A 34 8.84 -1.76 3.40
CA GLU A 34 10.17 -1.17 3.46
C GLU A 34 10.15 0.27 2.96
N ASN A 35 10.67 1.20 3.77
CA ASN A 35 10.88 2.57 3.35
C ASN A 35 12.04 2.63 2.34
N GLN A 36 11.81 3.21 1.17
CA GLN A 36 12.81 3.25 0.10
C GLN A 36 14.00 4.18 0.40
N GLN A 37 13.85 5.14 1.32
CA GLN A 37 14.89 6.10 1.68
C GLN A 37 15.72 5.62 2.87
N SER A 38 15.07 5.18 3.96
CA SER A 38 15.77 4.74 5.17
C SER A 38 16.13 3.25 5.16
N HIS A 39 15.55 2.46 4.25
CA HIS A 39 15.62 0.99 4.25
C HIS A 39 15.08 0.35 5.54
N GLU A 40 14.35 1.10 6.35
CA GLU A 40 13.69 0.56 7.54
C GLU A 40 12.48 -0.26 7.14
N GLN A 41 12.28 -1.37 7.85
CA GLN A 41 11.17 -2.29 7.63
C GLN A 41 10.26 -2.29 8.84
N PHE A 42 8.95 -2.17 8.60
CA PHE A 42 7.95 -2.14 9.64
C PHE A 42 6.67 -2.81 9.18
N ALA A 43 6.00 -3.47 10.13
CA ALA A 43 4.72 -4.12 9.89
C ALA A 43 3.59 -3.12 10.12
N VAL A 44 2.64 -3.10 9.19
CA VAL A 44 1.50 -2.18 9.17
C VAL A 44 0.23 -3.00 9.04
N GLY A 45 -0.78 -2.74 9.86
CA GLY A 45 -2.09 -3.36 9.71
C GLY A 45 -2.74 -2.92 8.40
N VAL A 46 -3.45 -3.82 7.72
CA VAL A 46 -4.12 -3.49 6.44
C VAL A 46 -5.11 -2.31 6.61
N GLU A 47 -5.72 -2.18 7.78
CA GLU A 47 -6.61 -1.07 8.14
C GLU A 47 -5.90 0.28 8.28
N GLU A 48 -4.58 0.28 8.53
CA GLU A 48 -3.76 1.49 8.62
C GLU A 48 -3.23 1.95 7.26
N ILE A 49 -3.39 1.12 6.22
CA ILE A 49 -3.00 1.48 4.86
C ILE A 49 -4.02 2.48 4.34
N VAL A 50 -3.53 3.68 4.05
CA VAL A 50 -4.31 4.74 3.45
C VAL A 50 -4.48 4.39 1.99
N ASP A 51 -5.71 4.03 1.64
CA ASP A 51 -6.14 4.03 0.25
C ASP A 51 -6.18 5.49 -0.21
N ASP A 52 -5.31 5.89 -1.14
CA ASP A 52 -5.53 7.14 -1.87
C ASP A 52 -6.30 6.81 -3.17
N PRO A 53 -7.62 7.00 -3.20
CA PRO A 53 -8.44 6.74 -4.38
C PRO A 53 -8.28 7.79 -5.51
N GLN A 54 -7.23 8.64 -5.53
CA GLN A 54 -7.07 9.71 -6.53
C GLN A 54 -5.98 9.34 -7.56
N LEU A 55 -6.27 8.94 -8.81
CA LEU A 55 -6.75 9.80 -9.89
C LEU A 55 -7.23 8.97 -11.10
N HIS A 56 -8.52 8.64 -11.15
CA HIS A 56 -9.21 8.44 -12.43
C HIS A 56 -10.48 9.29 -12.45
N LEU A 57 -10.30 10.59 -12.64
CA LEU A 57 -11.36 11.48 -13.09
C LEU A 57 -10.99 12.02 -14.49
N GLY A 58 -11.28 11.19 -15.49
CA GLY A 58 -11.89 11.59 -16.76
C GLY A 58 -11.06 12.39 -17.76
N CYS A 59 -10.68 11.74 -18.86
CA CYS A 59 -11.08 12.21 -20.20
C CYS A 59 -10.94 11.11 -21.25
N ASP A 60 -11.88 10.16 -21.26
CA ASP A 60 -12.32 9.57 -22.51
C ASP A 60 -13.06 10.67 -23.30
N LYS A 61 -12.33 11.45 -24.09
CA LYS A 61 -12.92 12.30 -25.12
C LYS A 61 -12.54 11.76 -26.49
N TYR A 62 -13.54 11.12 -27.09
CA TYR A 62 -13.69 10.78 -28.50
C TYR A 62 -13.13 11.88 -29.42
N TYR A 63 -12.31 11.46 -30.40
CA TYR A 63 -12.12 12.14 -31.68
C TYR A 63 -11.91 11.10 -32.78
#